data_AF-A0A9D0THS8-F1
#
_entry.id   AF-A0A9D0THS8-F1
#
_cell.length_a   1.000
_cell.length_b   1.000
_cell.length_c   1.000
_cell.angle_alpha   90.00
_cell.angle_beta   90.00
_cell.angle_gamma   90.00
#
_symmetry.space_group_name_H-M   'P 1'
#
loop_
_entity.id
_entity.type
_entity.pdbx_description
1 polymer ?
#
loop_
_entity_poly.entity_id
_entity_poly.type
_entity_poly.pdbx_seq_one_letter_code
_entity_poly.pdbx_strand_id
1 'polypeptide(L)'
;NPSSRLIESGIALSIIFAAWNNLHPRFNQNRWKLAFAFGLLHGFGFAAVLADLGLSSKSLALSLLGFNIGVETGQLVILLFLFPLTFRLRNKYYYPGWILQRGSLAAASVAFIWLIERGANQNFSQAEFSLLSLLVFLSIFLIFTKATSGQVPRAVPLKTAP
;
A
#
# COMPACT_ATOMS: atom_id res chain seq x y z
N ASN A 1 9.77 21.48 9.97
CA ASN A 1 8.58 21.57 10.82
C ASN A 1 8.28 20.22 11.49
N PRO A 2 8.21 20.16 12.83
CA PRO A 2 7.84 18.93 13.56
C PRO A 2 6.43 18.43 13.22
N SER A 3 5.50 19.34 12.86
CA SER A 3 4.14 18.99 12.43
C SER A 3 4.08 18.17 11.13
N SER A 4 4.84 18.54 10.10
CA SER A 4 4.90 17.78 8.83
C SER A 4 5.34 16.34 9.06
N ARG A 5 6.33 16.13 9.95
CA ARG A 5 6.84 14.80 10.26
C ARG A 5 5.80 13.92 10.92
N LEU A 6 5.00 14.48 11.83
CA LEU A 6 3.90 13.74 12.49
C LEU A 6 2.84 13.33 11.46
N ILE A 7 2.50 14.21 10.53
CA ILE A 7 1.56 13.94 9.44
C ILE A 7 2.10 12.81 8.55
N GLU A 8 3.33 12.94 8.04
CA GLU A 8 3.96 11.95 7.16
C GLU A 8 4.12 10.59 7.87
N SER A 9 4.48 10.59 9.15
CA SER A 9 4.54 9.37 9.97
C SER A 9 3.16 8.75 10.16
N GLY A 10 2.12 9.57 10.36
CA GLY A 10 0.72 9.13 10.42
C GLY A 10 0.26 8.50 9.11
N ILE A 11 0.65 9.06 7.96
CA ILE A 11 0.38 8.50 6.64
C ILE A 11 1.07 7.14 6.49
N ALA A 12 2.36 7.04 6.82
CA ALA A 12 3.10 5.79 6.78
C ALA A 12 2.46 4.70 7.68
N LEU A 13 2.09 5.05 8.91
CA LEU A 13 1.37 4.16 9.83
C LEU A 13 0.03 3.69 9.28
N SER A 14 -0.73 4.56 8.59
CA SER A 14 -1.99 4.19 7.96
C SER A 14 -1.82 3.12 6.88
N ILE A 15 -0.72 3.19 6.10
CA ILE A 15 -0.40 2.20 5.06
C ILE A 15 -0.02 0.86 5.71
N ILE A 16 0.79 0.88 6.77
CA ILE A 16 1.15 -0.32 7.54
C ILE A 16 -0.11 -0.98 8.10
N PHE A 17 -1.01 -0.19 8.70
CA PHE A 17 -2.28 -0.70 9.20
C PHE A 17 -3.14 -1.30 8.08
N ALA A 18 -3.26 -0.61 6.94
CA ALA A 18 -4.05 -1.09 5.81
C ALA A 18 -3.51 -2.43 5.28
N ALA A 19 -2.18 -2.53 5.14
CA ALA A 19 -1.50 -3.77 4.76
C ALA A 19 -1.74 -4.90 5.78
N TRP A 20 -1.63 -4.60 7.07
CA TRP A 20 -1.92 -5.58 8.12
C TRP A 20 -3.38 -6.05 8.09
N ASN A 21 -4.33 -5.14 7.92
CA ASN A 21 -5.76 -5.48 7.80
C ASN A 21 -6.09 -6.24 6.51
N ASN A 22 -5.31 -6.08 5.43
CA ASN A 22 -5.44 -6.92 4.24
C ASN A 22 -4.97 -8.36 4.49
N LEU A 23 -3.93 -8.55 5.31
CA LEU A 23 -3.42 -9.87 5.71
C LEU A 23 -4.31 -10.56 6.76
N HIS A 24 -4.81 -9.77 7.71
CA HIS A 24 -5.64 -10.22 8.83
C HIS A 24 -6.92 -9.39 8.85
N PRO A 25 -7.93 -9.74 8.03
CA PRO A 25 -9.15 -8.93 7.84
C PRO A 25 -10.06 -8.93 9.06
N ARG A 26 -9.66 -8.19 10.10
CA ARG A 26 -10.40 -8.02 11.36
C ARG A 26 -11.42 -6.90 11.31
N PHE A 27 -11.22 -5.89 10.46
CA PHE A 27 -12.10 -4.71 10.39
C PHE A 27 -13.06 -4.70 9.20
N ASN A 28 -13.42 -5.87 8.66
CA ASN A 28 -14.27 -5.97 7.47
C ASN A 28 -15.64 -5.31 7.61
N GLN A 29 -16.24 -5.31 8.81
CA GLN A 29 -17.56 -4.71 9.03
C GLN A 29 -17.53 -3.17 9.14
N ASN A 30 -16.35 -2.58 9.39
CA ASN A 30 -16.17 -1.14 9.60
C ASN A 30 -15.31 -0.47 8.50
N ARG A 31 -15.23 -1.08 7.30
CA ARG A 31 -14.40 -0.58 6.20
C ARG A 31 -14.69 0.88 5.83
N TRP A 32 -15.95 1.31 5.87
CA TRP A 32 -16.32 2.69 5.57
C TRP A 32 -15.74 3.69 6.59
N LYS A 33 -15.71 3.31 7.89
CA LYS A 33 -15.11 4.14 8.95
C LYS A 33 -13.60 4.27 8.76
N LEU A 34 -12.94 3.17 8.40
CA LEU A 34 -11.51 3.18 8.08
C LEU A 34 -11.21 4.03 6.85
N ALA A 35 -11.99 3.88 5.78
CA ALA A 35 -11.84 4.69 4.57
C ALA A 35 -12.02 6.18 4.87
N PHE A 36 -13.01 6.55 5.69
CA PHE A 36 -13.21 7.92 6.13
C PHE A 36 -12.05 8.46 6.97
N ALA A 37 -11.59 7.69 7.96
CA ALA A 37 -10.48 8.09 8.82
C ALA A 37 -9.16 8.27 8.04
N PHE A 38 -8.88 7.36 7.11
CA PHE A 38 -7.73 7.47 6.21
C PHE A 38 -7.89 8.64 5.25
N GLY A 39 -9.08 8.84 4.68
CA GLY A 39 -9.38 10.00 3.84
C GLY A 39 -9.11 11.33 4.56
N LEU A 40 -9.55 11.47 5.81
CA LEU A 40 -9.27 12.67 6.62
C LEU A 40 -7.79 12.87 6.89
N LEU A 41 -7.09 11.81 7.34
CA LEU A 41 -5.66 11.88 7.66
C LEU A 41 -4.84 12.30 6.43
N HIS A 42 -5.10 11.68 5.29
CA HIS A 42 -4.40 11.98 4.03
C HIS A 42 -4.78 13.36 3.48
N GLY A 43 -6.07 13.72 3.57
CA GLY A 43 -6.58 15.03 3.15
C GLY A 43 -5.96 16.18 3.94
N PHE A 44 -5.82 16.04 5.26
CA PHE A 44 -5.12 17.03 6.08
C PHE A 44 -3.63 17.10 5.77
N GLY A 45 -2.98 15.96 5.49
CA GLY A 45 -1.57 15.97 5.12
C GLY A 45 -1.30 16.67 3.81
N PHE A 46 -2.15 16.44 2.80
CA PHE A 46 -2.09 17.15 1.53
C PHE A 46 -2.41 18.65 1.68
N ALA A 47 -3.43 18.99 2.49
CA ALA A 47 -3.79 20.39 2.77
C ALA A 47 -2.64 21.15 3.46
N ALA A 48 -1.91 20.52 4.38
CA ALA A 48 -0.76 21.12 5.04
C ALA A 48 0.36 21.46 4.04
N VAL A 49 0.67 20.55 3.12
CA VAL A 49 1.66 20.79 2.05
C VAL A 49 1.23 21.92 1.12
N LEU A 50 -0.05 21.97 0.73
CA LEU A 50 -0.58 23.06 -0.09
C LEU A 50 -0.62 24.41 0.64
N ALA A 51 -0.85 24.41 1.95
CA ALA A 51 -0.83 25.62 2.76
C ALA A 51 0.58 26.23 2.83
N ASP A 52 1.63 25.39 2.87
CA ASP A 52 3.03 25.82 2.83
C ASP A 52 3.41 26.52 1.50
N LEU A 53 2.62 26.34 0.44
CA LEU A 53 2.80 27.04 -0.85
C LEU A 53 2.27 28.49 -0.83
N GLY A 54 1.72 28.97 0.29
CA GLY A 54 1.21 30.34 0.41
C GLY A 54 -0.06 30.61 -0.40
N LEU A 55 -0.82 29.57 -0.73
CA LEU A 55 -2.06 29.69 -1.50
C LEU A 55 -3.13 30.47 -0.74
N SER A 56 -3.88 31.32 -1.45
CA SER A 56 -5.13 31.90 -0.92
C SER A 56 -6.12 30.80 -0.54
N SER A 57 -7.04 31.06 0.40
CA SER A 57 -8.05 30.09 0.82
C SER A 57 -8.91 29.57 -0.34
N LYS A 58 -9.19 30.43 -1.33
CA LYS A 58 -9.93 30.05 -2.55
C LYS A 58 -9.13 29.08 -3.43
N SER A 59 -7.85 29.37 -3.65
CA SER A 59 -6.97 28.45 -4.41
C SER A 59 -6.75 27.13 -3.68
N LEU A 60 -6.60 27.15 -2.35
CA LEU A 60 -6.51 25.93 -1.55
C LEU A 60 -7.75 25.05 -1.72
N ALA A 61 -8.95 25.64 -1.60
CA ALA A 61 -10.20 24.92 -1.81
C ALA A 61 -10.32 24.32 -3.22
N LEU A 62 -9.94 25.07 -4.25
CA LEU A 62 -9.92 24.57 -5.64
C LEU A 62 -8.91 23.44 -5.83
N SER A 63 -7.70 23.56 -5.26
CA SER A 63 -6.68 22.51 -5.30
C SER A 63 -7.15 21.23 -4.60
N LEU A 64 -7.80 21.35 -3.44
CA LEU A 64 -8.39 20.20 -2.73
C LEU A 64 -9.50 19.54 -3.55
N LEU A 65 -10.38 20.34 -4.18
CA LEU A 65 -11.44 19.82 -5.03
C LEU A 65 -10.88 19.10 -6.27
N GLY A 66 -9.93 19.73 -6.96
CA GLY A 66 -9.25 19.14 -8.12
C GLY A 66 -8.48 17.86 -7.77
N PHE A 67 -7.83 17.82 -6.61
CA PHE A 67 -7.18 16.62 -6.10
C PHE A 67 -8.17 15.47 -5.87
N ASN A 68 -9.29 15.72 -5.19
CA ASN A 68 -10.31 14.68 -4.95
C ASN A 68 -10.89 14.15 -6.27
N ILE A 69 -11.21 15.03 -7.23
CA ILE A 69 -11.66 14.61 -8.56
C ILE A 69 -10.59 13.78 -9.27
N GLY A 70 -9.33 14.19 -9.20
CA GLY A 70 -8.21 13.46 -9.77
C GLY A 70 -8.04 12.06 -9.17
N VAL A 71 -8.13 11.93 -7.84
CA VAL A 71 -8.05 10.64 -7.14
C VAL A 71 -9.20 9.73 -7.52
N GLU A 72 -10.44 10.22 -7.49
CA GLU A 72 -11.63 9.44 -7.87
C GLU A 72 -11.52 8.97 -9.33
N THR A 73 -11.10 9.86 -10.24
CA THR A 73 -10.89 9.53 -11.65
C THR A 73 -9.80 8.47 -11.82
N GLY A 74 -8.66 8.62 -11.14
CA GLY A 74 -7.57 7.64 -11.16
C GLY A 74 -8.01 6.27 -10.64
N GLN A 75 -8.79 6.24 -9.56
CA GLN A 75 -9.35 5.01 -9.00
C GLN A 75 -10.32 4.33 -9.98
N LEU A 76 -11.20 5.09 -10.62
CA LEU A 76 -12.12 4.58 -11.64
C LEU A 76 -11.37 4.01 -12.84
N VAL A 77 -10.31 4.67 -13.31
CA VAL A 77 -9.46 4.20 -14.41
C VAL A 77 -8.77 2.89 -14.01
N ILE A 78 -8.15 2.82 -12.83
CA ILE A 78 -7.50 1.59 -12.33
C ILE A 78 -8.54 0.46 -12.23
N LEU A 79 -9.73 0.75 -11.69
CA LEU A 79 -10.82 -0.22 -11.57
C LEU A 79 -11.28 -0.72 -12.93
N LEU A 80 -11.43 0.16 -13.92
CA LEU A 80 -11.83 -0.19 -15.28
C LEU A 80 -10.89 -1.24 -15.92
N PHE A 81 -9.59 -1.15 -15.67
CA PHE A 81 -8.60 -2.08 -16.23
C PHE A 81 -8.36 -3.33 -15.37
N LEU A 82 -8.22 -3.17 -14.05
CA LEU A 82 -7.92 -4.28 -13.15
C LEU A 82 -9.14 -5.16 -12.85
N PHE A 83 -10.35 -4.60 -12.84
CA PHE A 83 -11.56 -5.38 -12.58
C PHE A 83 -11.76 -6.53 -13.57
N PRO A 84 -11.75 -6.34 -14.90
CA PRO A 84 -11.94 -7.46 -15.84
C PRO A 84 -10.82 -8.51 -15.74
N LEU A 85 -9.58 -8.08 -15.53
CA LEU A 85 -8.43 -8.98 -15.35
C LEU A 85 -8.60 -9.86 -14.11
N THR A 86 -8.87 -9.24 -12.96
CA THR A 86 -9.06 -9.94 -11.68
C THR A 86 -10.34 -10.78 -11.68
N PHE A 87 -11.42 -10.32 -12.30
CA PHE A 87 -12.68 -11.06 -12.45
C PHE A 87 -12.50 -12.34 -13.27
N ARG A 88 -11.69 -12.31 -14.33
CA ARG A 88 -11.35 -13.47 -15.17
C ARG A 88 -10.44 -14.47 -14.44
N LEU A 89 -9.57 -13.99 -13.56
CA LEU A 89 -8.61 -14.81 -12.82
C LEU A 89 -9.16 -15.31 -11.46
N ARG A 90 -10.35 -14.88 -11.04
CA ARG A 90 -10.93 -15.21 -9.72
C ARG A 90 -11.10 -16.70 -9.46
N ASN A 91 -11.36 -17.51 -10.49
CA ASN A 91 -11.58 -18.95 -10.36
C ASN A 91 -10.28 -19.77 -10.26
N LYS A 92 -9.11 -19.14 -10.41
CA LYS A 92 -7.83 -19.82 -10.16
C LYS A 92 -7.53 -19.72 -8.66
N TYR A 93 -7.60 -20.85 -7.96
CA TYR A 93 -7.42 -21.00 -6.49
C TYR A 93 -6.19 -20.30 -5.89
N TYR A 94 -5.16 -19.99 -6.69
CA TYR A 94 -3.91 -19.37 -6.24
C TYR A 94 -3.87 -17.84 -6.36
N TYR A 95 -4.76 -17.22 -7.13
CA TYR A 95 -4.67 -15.80 -7.50
C TYR A 95 -4.98 -14.82 -6.35
N PRO A 96 -6.00 -15.02 -5.49
CA PRO A 96 -6.35 -14.03 -4.47
C PRO A 96 -5.35 -14.01 -3.30
N GLY A 97 -4.94 -15.18 -2.80
CA GLY A 97 -4.15 -15.27 -1.57
C GLY A 97 -2.72 -14.72 -1.71
N TRP A 98 -2.01 -15.11 -2.77
CA TRP A 98 -0.60 -14.79 -2.93
C TRP A 98 -0.35 -13.32 -3.30
N ILE A 99 -1.20 -12.74 -4.16
CA ILE A 99 -1.08 -11.35 -4.60
C ILE A 99 -1.41 -10.40 -3.45
N LEU A 100 -2.50 -10.66 -2.72
CA LEU A 100 -2.87 -9.86 -1.55
C LEU A 100 -1.80 -9.93 -0.46
N GLN A 101 -1.27 -11.13 -0.18
CA GLN A 101 -0.27 -11.29 0.86
C GLN A 101 1.03 -10.56 0.54
N ARG A 102 1.58 -10.77 -0.66
CA ARG A 102 2.85 -10.14 -1.06
C ARG A 102 2.72 -8.65 -1.30
N GLY A 103 1.63 -8.22 -1.94
CA GLY A 103 1.35 -6.79 -2.14
C GLY A 103 1.21 -6.05 -0.82
N SER A 104 0.54 -6.65 0.16
CA SER A 104 0.42 -6.06 1.51
C SER A 104 1.76 -6.04 2.24
N LEU A 105 2.54 -7.13 2.19
CA LEU A 105 3.87 -7.15 2.79
C LEU A 105 4.79 -6.10 2.17
N ALA A 106 4.77 -5.96 0.84
CA ALA A 106 5.54 -4.95 0.13
C ALA A 106 5.15 -3.52 0.55
N ALA A 107 3.85 -3.21 0.57
CA ALA A 107 3.35 -1.91 1.00
C ALA A 107 3.74 -1.61 2.45
N ALA A 108 3.63 -2.60 3.35
CA ALA A 108 4.07 -2.46 4.74
C ALA A 108 5.57 -2.22 4.86
N SER A 109 6.41 -2.93 4.09
CA SER A 109 7.87 -2.75 4.12
C SER A 109 8.27 -1.35 3.67
N VAL A 110 7.73 -0.87 2.54
CA VAL A 110 8.01 0.49 2.03
C VAL A 110 7.55 1.54 3.04
N ALA A 111 6.34 1.40 3.58
CA ALA A 111 5.82 2.32 4.57
C ALA A 111 6.61 2.28 5.89
N PHE A 112 7.14 1.12 6.29
CA PHE A 112 7.96 0.99 7.49
C PHE A 112 9.33 1.67 7.34
N ILE A 113 9.96 1.53 6.17
CA ILE A 113 11.20 2.26 5.85
C ILE A 113 10.94 3.77 5.92
N TRP A 114 9.86 4.23 5.28
CA TRP A 114 9.48 5.65 5.28
C TRP A 114 9.15 6.17 6.69
N LEU A 115 8.52 5.35 7.54
CA LEU A 115 8.24 5.69 8.93
C LEU A 115 9.54 5.86 9.74
N ILE A 116 10.52 4.97 9.57
CA ILE A 116 11.82 5.07 10.25
C ILE A 116 12.56 6.34 9.80
N GLU A 117 12.58 6.62 8.50
CA GLU A 117 13.20 7.83 7.95
C GLU A 117 12.65 9.09 8.63
N ARG A 118 11.31 9.20 8.72
CA ARG A 118 10.64 10.36 9.31
C ARG A 118 10.75 10.40 10.84
N GLY A 119 10.72 9.25 11.51
CA GLY A 119 10.86 9.14 12.96
C GLY A 119 12.28 9.42 13.46
N ALA A 120 13.29 8.95 12.74
CA ALA A 120 14.70 9.11 13.12
C ALA A 120 15.31 10.45 12.67
N ASN A 121 14.54 11.30 11.98
CA ASN A 121 15.01 12.56 11.39
C ASN A 121 16.27 12.37 10.52
N GLN A 122 16.35 11.23 9.83
CA GLN A 122 17.44 10.94 8.90
C GLN A 122 16.97 11.23 7.49
N ASN A 123 17.72 12.08 6.77
CA ASN A 123 17.52 12.28 5.34
C ASN A 123 18.46 11.31 4.61
N PHE A 124 18.01 10.09 4.34
CA PHE A 124 18.75 9.20 3.46
C PHE A 124 18.94 9.91 2.11
N SER A 125 20.09 9.72 1.48
CA SER A 125 20.26 10.20 0.12
C SER A 125 19.25 9.50 -0.81
N GLN A 126 18.77 10.20 -1.84
CA GLN A 126 17.81 9.62 -2.80
C GLN A 126 18.32 8.32 -3.44
N ALA A 127 19.64 8.18 -3.55
CA ALA A 127 20.30 6.96 -4.02
C ALA A 127 20.17 5.81 -3.03
N GLU A 128 20.41 6.02 -1.74
CA GLU A 128 20.24 4.99 -0.69
C GLU A 128 18.78 4.56 -0.58
N PHE A 129 17.84 5.49 -0.64
CA PHE A 129 16.41 5.18 -0.64
C PHE A 129 16.01 4.34 -1.86
N SER A 130 16.52 4.71 -3.05
CA SER A 130 16.28 3.97 -4.29
C SER A 130 16.87 2.56 -4.23
N LEU A 131 18.07 2.40 -3.66
CA LEU A 131 18.72 1.11 -3.48
C LEU A 131 17.98 0.22 -2.49
N LEU A 132 17.56 0.74 -1.34
CA LEU A 132 16.75 -0.01 -0.36
C LEU A 132 15.40 -0.44 -0.95
N SER A 133 14.73 0.47 -1.67
CA SER A 133 13.48 0.19 -2.38
C SER A 133 13.67 -0.88 -3.46
N LEU A 134 14.77 -0.81 -4.20
CA LEU A 134 15.14 -1.79 -5.24
C LEU A 134 15.46 -3.16 -4.62
N LEU A 135 16.17 -3.21 -3.49
CA LEU A 135 16.51 -4.46 -2.80
C LEU A 135 15.26 -5.14 -2.22
N VAL A 136 14.32 -4.37 -1.67
CA VAL A 136 13.02 -4.87 -1.25
C VAL A 136 12.25 -5.41 -2.45
N PHE A 137 12.21 -4.67 -3.56
CA PHE A 137 11.55 -5.09 -4.79
C PHE A 137 12.17 -6.37 -5.39
N LEU A 138 13.50 -6.46 -5.42
CA LEU A 138 14.25 -7.63 -5.87
C LEU A 138 13.97 -8.85 -4.97
N SER A 139 13.91 -8.65 -3.66
CA SER A 139 13.58 -9.72 -2.70
C SER A 139 12.16 -10.25 -2.95
N ILE A 140 11.20 -9.37 -3.22
CA ILE A 140 9.83 -9.73 -3.59
C ILE A 140 9.80 -10.48 -4.93
N PHE A 141 10.55 -10.02 -5.93
CA PHE A 141 10.67 -10.67 -7.24
C PHE A 141 11.27 -12.07 -7.13
N LEU A 142 12.32 -12.27 -6.31
CA LEU A 142 12.93 -13.58 -6.07
C LEU A 142 12.01 -14.54 -5.31
N ILE A 143 11.27 -14.03 -4.32
CA ILE A 143 10.23 -14.80 -3.65
C ILE A 143 9.12 -15.16 -4.64
N PHE A 144 8.78 -14.26 -5.58
CA PHE A 144 7.81 -14.50 -6.63
C PHE A 144 8.24 -15.60 -7.61
N THR A 145 9.43 -15.51 -8.18
CA THR A 145 9.97 -16.50 -9.11
C THR A 145 10.06 -17.90 -8.48
N LYS A 146 10.50 -17.99 -7.23
CA LYS A 146 10.58 -19.26 -6.46
C LYS A 146 9.21 -19.88 -6.18
N ALA A 147 8.16 -19.07 -6.04
CA ALA A 147 6.81 -19.58 -5.85
C ALA A 147 6.12 -19.99 -7.16
N THR A 148 6.45 -19.33 -8.26
CA THR A 148 5.96 -19.70 -9.59
C THR A 148 6.69 -20.91 -10.17
N SER A 149 7.88 -21.24 -9.68
CA SER A 149 8.70 -22.37 -10.15
C SER A 149 8.25 -23.75 -9.64
N GLY A 150 7.07 -23.87 -9.04
CA GLY A 150 6.37 -25.16 -8.92
C GLY A 150 7.03 -26.22 -8.03
N GLN A 151 7.83 -25.87 -7.02
CA GLN A 151 8.19 -26.85 -5.99
C GLN A 151 7.04 -27.04 -4.99
N VAL A 152 5.96 -27.66 -5.49
CA VAL A 152 4.97 -28.35 -4.65
C VAL A 152 5.69 -29.56 -4.04
N PRO A 153 5.78 -29.69 -2.71
CA PRO A 153 6.27 -30.92 -2.10
C PRO A 153 5.45 -32.09 -2.65
N ARG A 154 6.12 -33.01 -3.36
CA ARG A 154 5.47 -34.20 -3.91
C ARG A 154 4.83 -34.94 -2.73
N ALA A 155 3.51 -35.04 -2.71
CA ALA A 155 2.80 -35.73 -1.63
C ALA A 155 3.40 -37.14 -1.46
N VAL A 156 3.81 -37.48 -0.24
CA VAL A 156 4.26 -38.83 0.10
C VAL A 156 3.07 -39.76 -0.17
N PRO A 157 3.18 -40.76 -1.04
CA PRO A 157 2.09 -41.70 -1.26
C PRO A 157 1.80 -42.39 0.07
N LEU A 158 0.56 -42.27 0.55
CA LEU A 158 0.08 -43.06 1.67
C LEU A 158 0.19 -44.52 1.25
N LYS A 159 1.15 -45.22 1.86
CA LYS A 159 1.30 -46.66 1.75
C LYS A 159 -0.05 -47.24 2.18
N THR A 160 -0.80 -47.78 1.24
CA THR A 160 -1.97 -48.60 1.54
C THR A 160 -1.45 -49.76 2.38
N ALA A 161 -1.74 -49.73 3.67
CA ALA A 161 -1.42 -50.84 4.57
C ALA A 161 -2.24 -52.08 4.13
N PRO A 162 -1.64 -53.28 4.19
CA PRO A 162 -2.27 -54.53 3.75
C PRO A 162 -3.46 -54.94 4.61
#